data_AF-A0A6A5B0P9-F1
#
_entry.id   AF-A0A6A5B0P9-F1
#
_cell.length_a   1.000
_cell.length_b   1.000
_cell.length_c   1.000
_cell.angle_alpha   90.00
_cell.angle_beta   90.00
_cell.angle_gamma   90.00
#
_symmetry.space_group_name_H-M   'P 1'
#
loop_
_entity.id
_entity.type
_entity.pdbx_description
1 polymer ?
#
loop_
_entity_poly.entity_id
_entity_poly.type
_entity_poly.pdbx_seq_one_letter_code
_entity_poly.pdbx_strand_id
1 'polypeptide(L)'
;MRDDDLEHLVKHTVFGHVVEGLDILQKISELYADDKGRPYQDCRILHTFVLEDPFPDPKGLVEPPSSPVADRPASEVAEIRLSVLDNLDDNDGKTEEELLAMQREREA
;
A
#
# COMPACT_ATOMS: atom_id res chain seq x y z
N MET A 1 11.81 3.53 -19.97
CA MET A 1 12.63 4.12 -18.89
C MET A 1 14.03 4.27 -19.44
N ARG A 2 14.68 5.42 -19.32
CA ARG A 2 16.05 5.61 -19.83
C ARG A 2 17.01 5.14 -18.75
N ASP A 3 18.08 4.44 -19.14
CA ASP A 3 19.06 3.87 -18.20
C ASP A 3 19.75 4.95 -17.33
N ASP A 4 19.77 6.20 -17.81
CA ASP A 4 20.31 7.36 -17.10
C ASP A 4 19.54 7.70 -15.79
N ASP A 5 18.27 7.25 -15.66
CA ASP A 5 17.45 7.53 -14.47
C ASP A 5 17.79 6.63 -13.27
N LEU A 6 18.72 5.68 -13.39
CA LEU A 6 19.04 4.69 -12.35
C LEU A 6 20.41 4.88 -11.68
N GLU A 7 21.20 5.89 -12.07
CA GLU A 7 22.56 6.10 -11.54
C GLU A 7 22.60 6.29 -10.02
N HIS A 8 21.54 6.84 -9.43
CA HIS A 8 21.44 7.05 -7.99
C HIS A 8 21.15 5.74 -7.21
N LEU A 9 20.69 4.68 -7.89
CA LEU A 9 20.43 3.37 -7.27
C LEU A 9 21.70 2.54 -7.06
N VAL A 10 22.84 2.92 -7.64
CA VAL A 10 24.11 2.19 -7.56
C VAL A 10 24.61 2.02 -6.11
N LYS A 11 24.16 2.87 -5.18
CA LYS A 11 24.48 2.76 -3.74
C LYS A 11 23.67 1.70 -3.00
N HIS A 12 22.63 1.13 -3.61
CA HIS A 12 21.75 0.15 -3.00
C HIS A 12 22.09 -1.26 -3.48
N THR A 13 21.93 -2.25 -2.59
CA THR A 13 22.13 -3.66 -2.94
C THR A 13 20.85 -4.22 -3.54
N VAL A 14 20.93 -4.70 -4.78
CA VAL A 14 19.84 -5.43 -5.42
C VAL A 14 19.86 -6.87 -4.92
N PHE A 15 18.81 -7.29 -4.22
CA PHE A 15 18.70 -8.64 -3.63
C PHE A 15 17.53 -9.46 -4.20
N GLY A 16 16.74 -8.89 -5.11
CA GLY A 16 15.59 -9.56 -5.69
C GLY A 16 14.91 -8.71 -6.77
N HIS A 17 13.93 -9.31 -7.44
CA HIS A 17 13.06 -8.64 -8.39
C HIS A 17 11.63 -9.15 -8.23
N VAL A 18 10.66 -8.34 -8.61
CA VAL A 18 9.24 -8.69 -8.57
C VAL A 18 8.92 -9.51 -9.82
N VAL A 19 8.39 -10.72 -9.62
CA VAL A 19 8.04 -11.64 -10.71
C VAL A 19 6.57 -11.50 -11.11
N GLU A 20 5.70 -11.26 -10.13
CA GLU A 20 4.24 -11.16 -10.31
C GLU A 20 3.70 -9.91 -9.60
N GLY A 21 2.52 -9.42 -10.01
CA GLY A 21 1.88 -8.28 -9.36
C GLY A 21 2.43 -6.91 -9.78
N LEU A 22 2.97 -6.79 -11.00
CA LEU A 22 3.40 -5.49 -11.55
C LEU A 22 2.23 -4.49 -11.64
N ASP A 23 1.01 -4.97 -11.83
CA ASP A 23 -0.22 -4.18 -11.79
C ASP A 23 -0.49 -3.59 -10.39
N ILE A 24 -0.17 -4.34 -9.33
CA ILE A 24 -0.25 -3.86 -7.94
C ILE A 24 0.78 -2.77 -7.70
N LEU A 25 2.02 -2.95 -8.17
CA LEU A 25 3.04 -1.89 -8.11
C LEU A 25 2.60 -0.64 -8.85
N GLN A 26 1.97 -0.79 -10.02
CA GLN A 26 1.42 0.33 -10.76
C GLN A 26 0.34 1.05 -9.96
N LYS A 27 -0.61 0.33 -9.35
CA LYS A 27 -1.63 0.92 -8.46
C LYS A 27 -1.02 1.72 -7.31
N ILE A 28 0.05 1.20 -6.69
CA ILE A 28 0.77 1.92 -5.63
C ILE A 28 1.39 3.21 -6.18
N SER A 29 1.96 3.18 -7.38
CA SER A 29 2.53 4.36 -8.04
C SER A 29 1.49 5.41 -8.43
N GLU A 30 0.22 5.03 -8.60
CA GLU A 30 -0.89 5.90 -8.99
C GLU A 30 -1.56 6.58 -7.78
N LEU A 31 -1.15 6.24 -6.55
CA LEU A 31 -1.70 6.85 -5.35
C LEU A 31 -1.34 8.33 -5.24
N TYR A 32 -2.33 9.13 -4.84
CA TYR A 32 -2.12 10.53 -4.54
C TYR A 32 -1.17 10.67 -3.34
N ALA A 33 -0.09 11.40 -3.54
CA ALA A 33 0.93 11.66 -2.53
C ALA A 33 1.05 13.16 -2.25
N ASP A 34 1.58 13.46 -1.07
CA ASP A 34 1.94 14.83 -0.69
C ASP A 34 3.23 15.30 -1.38
N ASP A 35 3.63 16.54 -1.11
CA ASP A 35 4.86 17.15 -1.66
C ASP A 35 6.16 16.41 -1.28
N LYS A 36 6.09 15.50 -0.30
CA LYS A 36 7.22 14.67 0.15
C LYS A 36 7.17 13.25 -0.43
N GLY A 37 6.20 12.96 -1.31
CA GLY A 37 6.02 11.65 -1.93
C GLY A 37 5.42 10.60 -0.99
N ARG A 38 4.83 10.98 0.15
CA ARG A 38 4.09 10.04 1.00
C ARG A 38 2.63 9.97 0.53
N PRO A 39 2.06 8.79 0.27
CA PRO A 39 0.65 8.63 -0.12
C PRO A 39 -0.35 9.10 0.94
N TYR A 40 -1.45 9.77 0.55
CA TYR A 40 -2.50 10.23 1.47
C TYR A 40 -3.29 9.09 2.12
N GLN A 41 -3.37 7.95 1.45
CA GLN A 41 -3.85 6.69 2.00
C GLN A 41 -2.67 5.78 2.33
N ASP A 42 -2.65 5.21 3.53
CA ASP A 42 -1.58 4.32 3.94
C ASP A 42 -1.55 3.05 3.08
N CYS A 43 -0.37 2.64 2.62
CA CYS A 43 -0.12 1.32 2.02
C CYS A 43 0.59 0.43 3.02
N ARG A 44 -0.04 -0.70 3.40
CA ARG A 44 0.46 -1.58 4.46
C ARG A 44 0.65 -3.00 3.95
N ILE A 45 1.78 -3.61 4.33
CA ILE A 45 2.03 -5.04 4.14
C ILE A 45 1.35 -5.75 5.31
N LEU A 46 0.23 -6.40 5.04
CA LEU A 46 -0.55 -7.10 6.07
C LEU A 46 0.03 -8.47 6.39
N HIS A 47 0.50 -9.18 5.36
CA HIS A 47 1.04 -10.52 5.51
C HIS A 47 2.15 -10.79 4.50
N THR A 48 3.00 -11.74 4.83
CA THR A 48 4.15 -12.14 4.02
C THR A 48 4.32 -13.64 4.16
N PHE A 49 4.56 -14.31 3.04
CA PHE A 49 4.81 -15.74 2.98
C PHE A 49 6.17 -15.97 2.32
N VAL A 50 6.98 -16.83 2.91
CA VAL A 50 8.20 -17.35 2.27
C VAL A 50 7.82 -18.65 1.59
N LEU A 51 7.83 -18.67 0.26
CA LEU A 51 7.42 -19.84 -0.52
C LEU A 51 8.51 -20.92 -0.52
N GLU A 52 9.75 -20.50 -0.72
CA GLU A 52 10.93 -21.37 -0.72
C GLU A 52 12.00 -20.68 0.12
N ASP A 53 12.38 -21.30 1.25
CA ASP A 53 13.51 -20.85 2.06
C ASP A 53 14.75 -21.70 1.74
N PRO A 54 15.75 -21.16 1.03
CA PRO A 54 16.97 -21.88 0.72
C PRO A 54 17.98 -21.91 1.87
N PHE A 55 17.70 -21.24 2.99
CA PHE A 55 18.62 -21.11 4.13
C PHE A 55 18.10 -21.82 5.39
N PRO A 56 18.99 -22.32 6.25
CA PRO A 56 18.59 -22.82 7.56
C PRO A 56 18.26 -21.66 8.50
N ASP A 57 17.27 -21.86 9.38
CA ASP A 57 16.86 -20.86 10.35
C ASP A 57 18.03 -20.38 11.23
N PRO A 58 18.19 -19.06 11.41
CA PRO A 58 19.21 -18.53 12.29
C PRO A 58 18.93 -18.90 13.75
N LYS A 59 20.01 -19.14 14.52
CA LYS A 59 19.88 -19.47 15.94
C LYS A 59 19.17 -18.34 16.70
N GLY A 60 18.11 -18.69 17.43
CA GLY A 60 17.33 -17.74 18.22
C GLY A 60 16.18 -17.07 17.46
N LEU A 61 15.90 -17.49 16.22
CA LEU A 61 14.65 -17.11 15.55
C LEU A 61 13.47 -17.73 16.31
N VAL A 62 12.54 -16.87 16.73
CA VAL A 62 11.26 -17.28 17.31
C VAL A 62 10.19 -16.85 16.33
N GLU A 63 9.58 -17.81 15.64
CA GLU A 63 8.49 -17.54 14.72
C GLU A 63 7.25 -17.07 15.52
N PRO A 64 6.64 -15.92 15.17
CA PRO A 64 5.41 -15.49 15.78
C PRO A 64 4.27 -16.46 15.40
N PRO A 65 3.34 -16.76 16.33
CA PRO A 65 2.28 -17.75 16.09
C PRO A 65 1.25 -17.31 15.04
N SER A 66 1.16 -16.01 14.76
CA SER A 66 0.26 -15.44 13.75
C SER A 66 0.76 -14.09 13.27
N SER A 67 0.22 -13.65 12.13
CA SER A 67 0.36 -12.27 11.66
C SER A 67 -0.16 -11.27 12.69
N PRO A 68 0.38 -10.05 12.72
CA PRO A 68 -0.17 -8.96 13.51
C PRO A 68 -1.64 -8.71 13.13
N VAL A 69 -2.49 -8.54 14.14
CA VAL A 69 -3.93 -8.29 13.95
C VAL A 69 -4.24 -6.80 13.86
N ALA A 70 -3.38 -5.95 14.41
CA ALA A 70 -3.61 -4.51 14.43
C ALA A 70 -3.10 -3.87 13.13
N ASP A 71 -3.97 -3.10 12.47
CA ASP A 71 -3.61 -2.31 11.28
C ASP A 71 -2.48 -1.32 11.56
N ARG A 72 -2.42 -0.85 12.82
CA ARG A 72 -1.42 0.09 13.30
C ARG A 72 -0.82 -0.35 14.64
N PRO A 73 0.49 -0.62 14.72
CA PRO A 73 1.14 -0.92 15.98
C PRO A 73 1.20 0.34 16.87
N ALA A 74 1.03 0.16 18.18
CA ALA A 74 1.05 1.28 19.14
C ALA A 74 2.40 2.00 19.21
N SER A 75 3.48 1.37 18.74
CA SER A 75 4.81 1.96 18.62
C SER A 75 5.01 2.82 17.36
N GLU A 76 4.03 2.86 16.45
CA GLU A 76 4.14 3.64 15.21
C GLU A 76 4.09 5.15 15.50
N VAL A 77 5.15 5.86 15.10
CA VAL A 77 5.29 7.31 15.28
C VAL A 77 4.90 8.13 14.05
N ALA A 78 4.48 7.47 12.96
CA ALA A 78 4.08 8.16 11.74
C ALA A 78 2.83 9.04 11.98
N GLU A 79 2.62 10.07 11.16
CA GLU A 79 1.37 10.83 11.20
C GLU A 79 0.21 9.97 10.70
N ILE A 80 -0.97 10.13 11.30
CA ILE A 80 -2.19 9.40 10.92
C ILE A 80 -2.63 9.87 9.53
N ARG A 81 -2.98 8.91 8.66
CA ARG A 81 -3.52 9.12 7.33
C ARG A 81 -4.77 8.27 7.11
N LEU A 82 -5.37 8.37 5.93
CA LEU A 82 -6.49 7.52 5.54
C LEU A 82 -6.06 6.06 5.63
N SER A 83 -6.86 5.25 6.31
CA SER A 83 -6.58 3.84 6.48
C SER A 83 -6.83 3.09 5.17
N VAL A 84 -6.29 1.87 5.07
CA VAL A 84 -6.59 0.95 3.94
C VAL A 84 -8.08 0.57 3.93
N LEU A 85 -8.74 0.60 5.10
CA LEU A 85 -10.14 0.22 5.27
C LEU A 85 -11.11 1.40 5.08
N ASP A 86 -10.58 2.61 4.93
CA ASP A 86 -11.43 3.78 4.73
C ASP A 86 -11.98 3.77 3.31
N ASN A 87 -13.31 3.74 3.19
CA ASN A 87 -13.98 3.87 1.90
C ASN A 87 -13.79 5.29 1.38
N LEU A 88 -13.10 5.42 0.25
CA LEU A 88 -12.84 6.70 -0.43
C LEU A 88 -13.96 7.12 -1.40
N ASP A 89 -14.94 6.25 -1.63
CA ASP A 89 -16.07 6.52 -2.51
C ASP A 89 -17.25 7.05 -1.71
N ASP A 90 -17.48 8.36 -1.80
CA ASP A 90 -18.62 9.06 -1.17
C ASP A 90 -19.99 8.57 -1.69
N ASN A 91 -20.01 7.74 -2.73
CA ASN A 91 -21.21 7.17 -3.34
C ASN A 91 -21.44 5.70 -2.99
N ASP A 92 -20.50 5.04 -2.30
CA ASP A 92 -20.65 3.65 -1.90
C ASP A 92 -21.84 3.51 -0.93
N GLY A 93 -22.87 2.75 -1.34
CA GLY A 93 -24.12 2.59 -0.61
C GLY A 93 -25.25 3.57 -0.97
N LYS A 94 -25.05 4.52 -1.89
CA LYS A 94 -26.15 5.35 -2.43
C LYS A 94 -26.86 4.62 -3.57
N THR A 95 -28.18 4.71 -3.61
CA THR A 95 -28.97 4.16 -4.71
C THR A 95 -28.88 5.03 -5.96
N GLU A 96 -29.12 4.43 -7.13
CA GLU A 96 -29.04 5.11 -8.44
C GLU A 96 -29.98 6.33 -8.51
N GLU A 97 -31.14 6.27 -7.86
CA GLU A 97 -32.08 7.39 -7.74
C GLU A 97 -31.52 8.56 -6.91
N GLU A 98 -30.83 8.28 -5.80
CA GLU A 98 -30.24 9.31 -4.94
C GLU A 98 -29.06 10.01 -5.63
N LEU A 99 -28.26 9.27 -6.41
CA LEU A 99 -27.17 9.82 -7.20
C LEU A 99 -27.70 10.77 -8.30
N LEU A 100 -28.77 10.39 -8.99
CA LEU A 100 -29.42 11.21 -10.01
C LEU A 100 -30.11 12.45 -9.44
N ALA A 101 -30.65 12.37 -8.22
CA ALA A 101 -31.22 13.52 -7.53
C ALA A 101 -30.12 14.54 -7.17
N MET A 102 -28.99 14.05 -6.64
CA MET A 102 -27.84 14.88 -6.27
C MET A 102 -27.18 15.55 -7.49
N GLN A 103 -27.12 14.85 -8.63
CA GLN A 103 -26.67 15.43 -9.91
C GLN A 103 -27.62 16.54 -10.38
N ARG A 104 -28.94 16.32 -10.33
CA ARG A 104 -29.93 17.32 -10.73
C ARG A 104 -29.93 18.57 -9.85
N GLU A 105 -29.73 18.44 -8.55
CA GLU A 105 -29.59 19.61 -7.66
C GLU A 105 -28.31 20.40 -7.94
N ARG A 106 -27.22 19.74 -8.34
CA ARG A 106 -25.94 20.42 -8.63
C ARG A 106 -25.91 21.10 -9.99
N GLU A 107 -26.77 20.67 -10.92
CA GLU A 107 -26.91 21.22 -12.27
C GLU A 107 -27.96 22.35 -12.36
N ALA A 108 -28.72 22.61 -11.29
CA ALA A 108 -29.72 23.68 -11.18
C ALA A 108 -29.15 24.94 -10.50
#